data_AF-A0A968P229-F1
#
_entry.id   AF-A0A968P229-F1
#
_cell.length_a   1.000
_cell.length_b   1.000
_cell.length_c   1.000
_cell.angle_alpha   90.00
_cell.angle_beta   90.00
_cell.angle_gamma   90.00
#
_symmetry.space_group_name_H-M   'P 1'
#
loop_
_entity.id
_entity.type
_entity.pdbx_description
1 polymer ?
#
loop_
_entity_poly.entity_id
_entity_poly.type
_entity_poly.pdbx_seq_one_letter_code
_entity_poly.pdbx_strand_id
1 'polypeptide(L)'
;MKNQSLVDEYLAQHRSTERVFNEAIVSGSAVVSGSELVADHFDPMIEWIYARIREIVDVSSVGEDAARLYIGELSFFARYNSTLLLRAADNVRGFCPELAHEFLRNFLEEGGERGKLPAHYVVFSGALIHDLGFRVNGWLPRTPTTLALSSIIDLLAWSHCPSTILGMYYATEAVAVAETEQLRDLTDRLGDLLGRGTGKDLSRLDYYYRMHLDEGHEAATSGVAVEQGHQEGIARFIKQADLFGFLQPQIIDGFLQMLYPFSDQWTGVADFISTMESTERKL
;
A
#
# COMPACT_ATOMS: atom_id res chain seq x y z
N MET A 1 1.11 -11.75 23.76
CA MET A 1 1.76 -12.61 22.75
C MET A 1 2.35 -11.69 21.72
N LYS A 2 3.60 -11.88 21.26
CA LYS A 2 4.05 -11.18 20.05
C LYS A 2 3.11 -11.62 18.94
N ASN A 3 2.39 -10.69 18.32
CA ASN A 3 1.68 -11.01 17.09
C ASN A 3 2.72 -11.53 16.09
N GLN A 4 2.49 -12.76 15.63
CA GLN A 4 3.27 -13.33 14.54
C GLN A 4 2.92 -12.51 13.29
N SER A 5 3.92 -12.20 12.44
CA SER A 5 3.66 -11.47 11.19
C SER A 5 2.63 -12.24 10.34
N LEU A 6 1.67 -11.54 9.74
CA LEU A 6 0.69 -12.15 8.85
C LEU A 6 1.35 -12.73 7.59
N VAL A 7 2.50 -12.19 7.18
CA VAL A 7 3.33 -12.74 6.09
C VAL A 7 3.87 -14.12 6.50
N ASP A 8 4.44 -14.24 7.69
CA ASP A 8 4.95 -15.53 8.20
C ASP A 8 3.81 -16.54 8.41
N GLU A 9 2.67 -16.07 8.92
CA GLU A 9 1.48 -16.90 9.10
C GLU A 9 0.97 -17.44 7.76
N TYR A 10 0.87 -16.58 6.73
CA TYR A 10 0.48 -16.99 5.39
C TYR A 10 1.43 -18.05 4.83
N LEU A 11 2.75 -17.81 4.87
CA LEU A 11 3.74 -18.74 4.35
C LEU A 11 3.71 -20.09 5.08
N ALA A 12 3.47 -20.09 6.39
CA ALA A 12 3.33 -21.32 7.16
C ALA A 12 2.10 -22.16 6.78
N GLN A 13 1.01 -21.51 6.34
CA GLN A 13 -0.24 -22.14 5.91
C GLN A 13 -0.25 -22.50 4.42
N HIS A 14 0.51 -21.77 3.58
CA HIS A 14 0.53 -21.91 2.12
C HIS A 14 1.88 -22.44 1.65
N ARG A 15 2.12 -23.73 1.91
CA ARG A 15 3.40 -24.41 1.64
C ARG A 15 3.85 -24.40 0.17
N SER A 16 2.91 -24.27 -0.77
CA SER A 16 3.24 -24.11 -2.19
C SER A 16 4.00 -22.82 -2.44
N THR A 17 3.47 -21.69 -1.94
CA THR A 17 4.09 -20.36 -2.07
C THR A 17 5.42 -20.30 -1.32
N GLU A 18 5.45 -20.77 -0.06
CA GLU A 18 6.69 -20.84 0.72
C GLU A 18 7.79 -21.62 -0.01
N ARG A 19 7.45 -22.78 -0.60
CA ARG A 19 8.40 -23.59 -1.36
C ARG A 19 8.93 -22.85 -2.59
N VAL A 20 8.04 -22.23 -3.38
CA VAL A 20 8.43 -21.46 -4.58
C VAL A 20 9.37 -20.32 -4.20
N PHE A 21 9.06 -19.57 -3.13
CA PHE A 21 9.91 -18.47 -2.67
C PHE A 21 11.28 -18.95 -2.22
N ASN A 22 11.32 -19.98 -1.37
CA ASN A 22 12.58 -20.54 -0.87
C ASN A 22 13.42 -21.15 -2.00
N GLU A 23 12.80 -21.85 -2.94
CA GLU A 23 13.52 -22.48 -4.06
C GLU A 23 14.09 -21.43 -5.02
N ALA A 24 13.33 -20.38 -5.35
CA ALA A 24 13.83 -19.26 -6.14
C ALA A 24 15.04 -18.60 -5.48
N ILE A 25 14.92 -18.26 -4.19
CA ILE A 25 15.98 -17.59 -3.42
C ILE A 25 17.23 -18.47 -3.29
N VAL A 26 17.07 -19.75 -2.94
CA VAL A 26 18.20 -20.68 -2.76
C VAL A 26 18.89 -20.99 -4.08
N SER A 27 18.13 -21.20 -5.16
CA SER A 27 18.70 -21.50 -6.48
C SER A 27 19.29 -20.27 -7.16
N GLY A 28 18.86 -19.06 -6.78
CA GLY A 28 19.21 -17.83 -7.47
C GLY A 28 18.59 -17.73 -8.86
N SER A 29 17.52 -18.50 -9.14
CA SER A 29 16.92 -18.63 -10.47
C SER A 29 15.39 -18.62 -10.41
N ALA A 30 14.75 -18.40 -11.55
CA ALA A 30 13.30 -18.52 -11.65
C ALA A 30 12.88 -20.00 -11.59
N VAL A 31 11.89 -20.30 -10.76
CA VAL A 31 11.32 -21.65 -10.58
C VAL A 31 9.89 -21.76 -11.13
N VAL A 32 9.20 -20.62 -11.27
CA VAL A 32 7.86 -20.49 -11.86
C VAL A 32 7.83 -19.37 -12.89
N SER A 33 6.83 -19.34 -13.76
CA SER A 33 6.66 -18.21 -14.69
C SER A 33 6.33 -16.92 -13.94
N GLY A 34 6.62 -15.75 -14.53
CA GLY A 34 6.24 -14.47 -13.93
C GLY A 34 4.72 -14.29 -13.77
N SER A 35 3.93 -14.91 -14.64
CA SER A 35 2.46 -14.89 -14.54
C SER A 35 1.95 -15.74 -13.38
N GLU A 36 2.54 -16.93 -13.18
CA GLU A 36 2.29 -17.80 -12.03
C GLU A 36 2.74 -17.12 -10.73
N LEU A 37 3.90 -16.47 -10.71
CA LEU A 37 4.37 -15.72 -9.54
C LEU A 37 3.37 -14.66 -9.07
N VAL A 38 2.77 -13.93 -10.00
CA VAL A 38 1.77 -12.91 -9.68
C VAL A 38 0.45 -13.56 -9.25
N ALA A 39 -0.17 -14.34 -10.14
CA ALA A 39 -1.55 -14.79 -9.96
C ALA A 39 -1.72 -15.87 -8.89
N ASP A 40 -0.72 -16.74 -8.71
CA ASP A 40 -0.83 -17.91 -7.83
C ASP A 40 -0.11 -17.71 -6.49
N HIS A 41 0.75 -16.69 -6.38
CA HIS A 41 1.58 -16.48 -5.20
C HIS A 41 1.47 -15.08 -4.60
N PHE A 42 1.66 -14.00 -5.37
CA PHE A 42 1.64 -12.64 -4.82
C PHE A 42 0.21 -12.16 -4.52
N ASP A 43 -0.70 -12.20 -5.49
CA ASP A 43 -2.06 -11.68 -5.31
C ASP A 43 -2.83 -12.44 -4.21
N PRO A 44 -2.84 -13.79 -4.19
CA PRO A 44 -3.53 -14.53 -3.13
C PRO A 44 -2.96 -14.26 -1.73
N MET A 45 -1.66 -13.96 -1.64
CA MET A 45 -1.02 -13.62 -0.38
C MET A 45 -1.49 -12.25 0.14
N ILE A 46 -1.57 -11.25 -0.74
CA ILE A 46 -2.08 -9.93 -0.39
C ILE A 46 -3.55 -10.01 0.01
N GLU A 47 -4.37 -10.69 -0.79
CA GLU A 47 -5.80 -10.88 -0.51
C GLU A 47 -6.02 -11.53 0.86
N TRP A 48 -5.28 -12.59 1.17
CA TRP A 48 -5.38 -13.28 2.45
C TRP A 48 -4.97 -12.37 3.62
N ILE A 49 -3.85 -11.65 3.49
CA ILE A 49 -3.34 -10.75 4.53
C ILE A 49 -4.34 -9.63 4.80
N TYR A 50 -4.87 -8.98 3.76
CA TYR A 50 -5.80 -7.87 3.93
C TYR A 50 -7.19 -8.32 4.38
N ALA A 51 -7.64 -9.52 4.03
CA ALA A 51 -8.80 -10.13 4.66
C ALA A 51 -8.60 -10.28 6.18
N ARG A 52 -7.41 -10.72 6.60
CA ARG A 52 -7.08 -10.86 8.03
C ARG A 52 -6.93 -9.53 8.75
N ILE A 53 -6.36 -8.51 8.08
CA ILE A 53 -6.28 -7.14 8.61
C ILE A 53 -7.69 -6.58 8.84
N ARG A 54 -8.65 -6.82 7.95
CA ARG A 54 -10.06 -6.39 8.14
C ARG A 54 -10.73 -7.04 9.35
N GLU A 55 -10.35 -8.28 9.68
CA GLU A 55 -10.84 -8.94 10.89
C GLU A 55 -10.19 -8.38 12.17
N ILE A 56 -8.89 -8.06 12.12
CA ILE A 56 -8.16 -7.47 13.25
C ILE A 56 -8.63 -6.03 13.50
N VAL A 57 -8.84 -5.29 12.43
CA VAL A 57 -9.29 -3.89 12.43
C VAL A 57 -10.76 -3.87 12.03
N ASP A 58 -11.62 -4.33 12.94
CA ASP A 58 -13.07 -4.21 12.78
C ASP A 58 -13.49 -2.74 12.85
N VAL A 59 -13.48 -2.09 11.68
CA VAL A 59 -13.80 -0.67 11.48
C VAL A 59 -15.15 -0.30 12.12
N SER A 60 -16.13 -1.21 12.13
CA SER A 60 -17.45 -0.92 12.70
C SER A 60 -17.41 -0.67 14.21
N SER A 61 -16.41 -1.25 14.89
CA SER A 61 -16.19 -1.12 16.33
C SER A 61 -15.22 0.00 16.71
N VAL A 62 -14.46 0.54 15.76
CA VAL A 62 -13.44 1.57 15.99
C VAL A 62 -14.08 2.85 16.52
N GLY A 63 -13.52 3.39 17.61
CA GLY A 63 -13.90 4.68 18.21
C GLY A 63 -13.23 5.88 17.53
N GLU A 64 -13.60 7.10 17.93
CA GLU A 64 -13.15 8.32 17.26
C GLU A 64 -11.62 8.49 17.26
N ASP A 65 -10.99 8.38 18.44
CA ASP A 65 -9.54 8.58 18.58
C ASP A 65 -8.74 7.51 17.82
N ALA A 66 -9.24 6.27 17.84
CA ALA A 66 -8.67 5.16 17.10
C ALA A 66 -8.78 5.37 15.58
N ALA A 67 -9.94 5.82 15.08
CA ALA A 67 -10.12 6.14 13.66
C ALA A 67 -9.17 7.27 13.21
N ARG A 68 -9.05 8.34 14.02
CA ARG A 68 -8.10 9.42 13.76
C ARG A 68 -6.66 8.94 13.75
N LEU A 69 -6.29 8.02 14.64
CA LEU A 69 -4.95 7.43 14.67
C LEU A 69 -4.67 6.66 13.38
N TYR A 70 -5.53 5.71 12.98
CA TYR A 70 -5.35 4.96 11.74
C TYR A 70 -5.23 5.87 10.52
N ILE A 71 -6.19 6.79 10.33
CA ILE A 71 -6.17 7.72 9.18
C ILE A 71 -4.89 8.56 9.19
N GLY A 72 -4.45 9.02 10.37
CA GLY A 72 -3.22 9.78 10.51
C GLY A 72 -1.97 8.98 10.15
N GLU A 73 -1.83 7.75 10.65
CA GLU A 73 -0.70 6.87 10.35
C GLU A 73 -0.63 6.50 8.86
N LEU A 74 -1.76 6.15 8.24
CA LEU A 74 -1.85 5.82 6.81
C LEU A 74 -1.55 7.04 5.93
N SER A 75 -2.00 8.24 6.33
CA SER A 75 -1.72 9.48 5.60
C SER A 75 -0.23 9.81 5.53
N PHE A 76 0.59 9.28 6.44
CA PHE A 76 2.02 9.54 6.44
C PHE A 76 2.69 8.97 5.19
N PHE A 77 2.40 7.69 4.86
CA PHE A 77 2.94 7.07 3.65
C PHE A 77 2.47 7.78 2.38
N ALA A 78 1.16 8.03 2.27
CA ALA A 78 0.55 8.70 1.12
C ALA A 78 1.19 10.07 0.81
N ARG A 79 1.71 10.78 1.82
CA ARG A 79 2.43 12.06 1.63
C ARG A 79 3.71 11.90 0.81
N TYR A 80 4.42 10.79 0.96
CA TYR A 80 5.76 10.59 0.39
C TYR A 80 5.77 9.63 -0.82
N ASN A 81 4.69 8.88 -1.06
CA ASN A 81 4.61 7.87 -2.13
C ASN A 81 5.13 8.38 -3.48
N SER A 82 4.62 9.53 -3.96
CA SER A 82 5.07 10.12 -5.22
C SER A 82 6.58 10.40 -5.28
N THR A 83 7.17 10.92 -4.20
CA THR A 83 8.62 11.19 -4.17
C THR A 83 9.44 9.90 -4.22
N LEU A 84 8.93 8.83 -3.60
CA LEU A 84 9.57 7.52 -3.63
C LEU A 84 9.51 6.92 -5.04
N LEU A 85 8.35 7.02 -5.73
CA LEU A 85 8.18 6.59 -7.12
C LEU A 85 9.20 7.27 -8.05
N LEU A 86 9.40 8.59 -7.91
CA LEU A 86 10.41 9.32 -8.68
C LEU A 86 11.83 8.80 -8.42
N ARG A 87 12.17 8.52 -7.17
CA ARG A 87 13.49 7.95 -6.81
C ARG A 87 13.69 6.57 -7.43
N ALA A 88 12.67 5.73 -7.38
CA ALA A 88 12.69 4.41 -7.98
C ALA A 88 12.87 4.49 -9.51
N ALA A 89 12.14 5.40 -10.16
CA ALA A 89 12.29 5.69 -11.58
C ALA A 89 13.74 6.04 -11.93
N ASP A 90 14.36 6.95 -11.18
CA ASP A 90 15.74 7.38 -11.43
C ASP A 90 16.77 6.25 -11.21
N ASN A 91 16.56 5.40 -10.20
CA ASN A 91 17.46 4.27 -9.92
C ASN A 91 17.34 3.12 -10.93
N VAL A 92 16.16 2.84 -11.48
CA VAL A 92 16.00 1.76 -12.46
C VAL A 92 16.24 2.20 -13.91
N ARG A 93 16.26 3.51 -14.20
CA ARG A 93 16.35 4.06 -15.58
C ARG A 93 17.54 3.55 -16.38
N GLY A 94 18.69 3.36 -15.74
CA GLY A 94 19.89 2.84 -16.41
C GLY A 94 19.80 1.35 -16.77
N PHE A 95 18.92 0.60 -16.11
CA PHE A 95 18.74 -0.83 -16.29
C PHE A 95 17.53 -1.15 -17.17
N CYS A 96 16.35 -0.60 -16.82
CA CYS A 96 15.10 -0.77 -17.55
C CYS A 96 14.39 0.59 -17.70
N PRO A 97 14.65 1.31 -18.80
CA PRO A 97 14.01 2.59 -19.10
C PRO A 97 12.47 2.51 -19.15
N GLU A 98 11.93 1.36 -19.57
CA GLU A 98 10.50 1.11 -19.64
C GLU A 98 9.86 1.07 -18.24
N LEU A 99 10.49 0.38 -17.28
CA LEU A 99 10.02 0.38 -15.89
C LEU A 99 10.18 1.78 -15.27
N ALA A 100 11.27 2.48 -15.57
CA ALA A 100 11.44 3.86 -15.11
C ALA A 100 10.36 4.80 -15.67
N HIS A 101 9.93 4.58 -16.91
CA HIS A 101 8.81 5.32 -17.50
C HIS A 101 7.49 5.03 -16.78
N GLU A 102 7.24 3.76 -16.43
CA GLU A 102 6.06 3.36 -15.67
C GLU A 102 6.03 4.03 -14.29
N PHE A 103 7.13 3.99 -13.54
CA PHE A 103 7.23 4.71 -12.25
C PHE A 103 7.08 6.22 -12.40
N LEU A 104 7.60 6.81 -13.48
CA LEU A 104 7.44 8.24 -13.74
C LEU A 104 5.98 8.60 -14.06
N ARG A 105 5.24 7.72 -14.75
CA ARG A 105 3.80 7.88 -14.99
C ARG A 105 3.06 7.89 -13.66
N ASN A 106 3.25 6.87 -12.81
CA ASN A 106 2.62 6.81 -11.48
C ASN A 106 3.01 8.03 -10.63
N PHE A 107 4.28 8.47 -10.65
CA PHE A 107 4.72 9.68 -9.97
C PHE A 107 3.93 10.93 -10.40
N LEU A 108 3.69 11.11 -11.69
CA LEU A 108 2.96 12.28 -12.19
C LEU A 108 1.49 12.24 -11.80
N GLU A 109 0.88 11.06 -11.78
CA GLU A 109 -0.48 10.85 -11.31
C GLU A 109 -0.56 11.15 -9.79
N GLU A 110 0.23 10.47 -8.96
CA GLU A 110 0.26 10.63 -7.50
C GLU A 110 0.73 12.01 -7.02
N GLY A 111 1.77 12.54 -7.67
CA GLY A 111 2.45 13.79 -7.34
C GLY A 111 1.76 15.03 -7.91
N GLY A 112 0.71 14.83 -8.70
CA GLY A 112 -0.07 15.88 -9.33
C GLY A 112 0.44 16.25 -10.71
N GLU A 113 -0.41 16.02 -11.71
CA GLU A 113 -0.09 16.35 -13.09
C GLU A 113 -0.36 17.84 -13.35
N ARG A 114 0.66 18.54 -13.85
CA ARG A 114 0.61 19.99 -14.07
C ARG A 114 -0.57 20.38 -14.96
N GLY A 115 -1.48 21.19 -14.43
CA GLY A 115 -2.64 21.69 -15.16
C GLY A 115 -3.81 20.71 -15.27
N LYS A 116 -3.76 19.55 -14.60
CA LYS A 116 -4.87 18.60 -14.55
C LYS A 116 -5.35 18.38 -13.11
N LEU A 117 -4.56 17.69 -12.28
CA LEU A 117 -4.97 17.29 -10.93
C LEU A 117 -3.88 17.68 -9.90
N PRO A 118 -4.24 18.20 -8.72
CA PRO A 118 -3.31 18.32 -7.60
C PRO A 118 -2.78 16.95 -7.16
N ALA A 119 -1.66 16.92 -6.44
CA ALA A 119 -1.16 15.70 -5.83
C ALA A 119 -2.24 15.00 -4.99
N HIS A 120 -2.31 13.68 -5.03
CA HIS A 120 -3.33 12.89 -4.35
C HIS A 120 -3.38 13.18 -2.85
N TYR A 121 -2.22 13.32 -2.20
CA TYR A 121 -2.13 13.71 -0.80
C TYR A 121 -2.76 15.10 -0.50
N VAL A 122 -2.68 16.05 -1.43
CA VAL A 122 -3.30 17.38 -1.27
C VAL A 122 -4.81 17.26 -1.39
N VAL A 123 -5.30 16.45 -2.33
CA VAL A 123 -6.74 16.14 -2.47
C VAL A 123 -7.25 15.47 -1.20
N PHE A 124 -6.58 14.41 -0.73
CA PHE A 124 -6.95 13.66 0.46
C PHE A 124 -6.96 14.52 1.74
N SER A 125 -5.84 15.18 2.03
CA SER A 125 -5.74 15.99 3.26
C SER A 125 -6.69 17.19 3.26
N GLY A 126 -6.96 17.77 2.08
CA GLY A 126 -7.98 18.79 1.91
C GLY A 126 -9.40 18.25 2.14
N ALA A 127 -9.70 17.03 1.67
CA ALA A 127 -10.96 16.35 1.89
C ALA A 127 -11.20 16.05 3.37
N LEU A 128 -10.20 15.52 4.08
CA LEU A 128 -10.28 15.25 5.53
C LEU A 128 -10.60 16.52 6.35
N ILE A 129 -9.98 17.66 6.02
CA ILE A 129 -10.26 18.92 6.72
C ILE A 129 -11.68 19.40 6.43
N HIS A 130 -12.10 19.34 5.17
CA HIS A 130 -13.41 19.83 4.76
C HIS A 130 -14.53 18.96 5.34
N ASP A 131 -14.50 17.66 5.05
CA ASP A 131 -15.59 16.74 5.35
C ASP A 131 -15.55 16.28 6.80
N LEU A 132 -14.37 16.09 7.42
CA LEU A 132 -14.25 15.55 8.78
C LEU A 132 -13.68 16.54 9.80
N GLY A 133 -13.23 17.73 9.38
CA GLY A 133 -12.58 18.68 10.27
C GLY A 133 -11.26 18.12 10.83
N PHE A 134 -10.69 17.12 10.17
CA PHE A 134 -9.52 16.39 10.64
C PHE A 134 -8.29 16.80 9.85
N ARG A 135 -7.27 17.32 10.56
CA ARG A 135 -6.02 17.74 9.95
C ARG A 135 -4.95 16.67 10.13
N VAL A 136 -4.50 16.11 9.01
CA VAL A 136 -3.33 15.23 8.94
C VAL A 136 -2.06 15.93 8.44
N ASN A 137 -2.16 17.18 7.97
CA ASN A 137 -0.99 17.95 7.57
C ASN A 137 -0.04 18.17 8.75
N GLY A 138 1.21 17.74 8.60
CA GLY A 138 2.19 17.75 9.69
C GLY A 138 2.09 16.56 10.64
N TRP A 139 1.22 15.58 10.35
CA TRP A 139 1.22 14.32 11.10
C TRP A 139 2.60 13.67 11.04
N LEU A 140 3.09 13.30 12.22
CA LEU A 140 4.28 12.49 12.42
C LEU A 140 3.84 11.11 12.91
N PRO A 141 4.51 10.04 12.46
CA PRO A 141 4.18 8.68 12.87
C PRO A 141 4.23 8.54 14.38
N ARG A 142 3.21 7.90 14.93
CA ARG A 142 3.08 7.65 16.37
C ARG A 142 3.37 6.19 16.70
N THR A 143 3.32 5.30 15.73
CA THR A 143 3.69 3.90 15.91
C THR A 143 5.08 3.60 15.32
N PRO A 144 5.85 2.70 15.95
CA PRO A 144 7.11 2.24 15.38
C PRO A 144 6.96 1.56 14.02
N THR A 145 5.81 0.93 13.74
CA THR A 145 5.56 0.20 12.49
C THR A 145 5.38 1.15 11.31
N THR A 146 4.70 2.29 11.48
CA THR A 146 4.63 3.34 10.43
C THR A 146 6.01 3.94 10.14
N LEU A 147 6.85 4.14 11.16
CA LEU A 147 8.23 4.60 10.97
C LEU A 147 9.07 3.56 10.22
N ALA A 148 8.92 2.28 10.57
CA ALA A 148 9.62 1.19 9.91
C ALA A 148 9.22 1.10 8.43
N LEU A 149 7.91 1.14 8.12
CA LEU A 149 7.38 1.17 6.76
C LEU A 149 8.04 2.26 5.92
N SER A 150 8.01 3.49 6.44
CA SER A 150 8.56 4.66 5.75
C SER A 150 10.08 4.59 5.56
N SER A 151 10.80 3.97 6.49
CA SER A 151 12.25 3.82 6.41
C SER A 151 12.66 2.73 5.43
N ILE A 152 11.95 1.60 5.44
CA ILE A 152 12.21 0.47 4.55
C ILE A 152 11.95 0.89 3.11
N ILE A 153 10.81 1.52 2.82
CA ILE A 153 10.51 1.91 1.43
C ILE A 153 11.53 2.90 0.86
N ASP A 154 12.02 3.84 1.68
CA ASP A 154 13.08 4.76 1.24
C ASP A 154 14.39 4.01 0.96
N LEU A 155 14.81 3.11 1.86
CA LEU A 155 16.00 2.29 1.67
C LEU A 155 15.92 1.43 0.41
N LEU A 156 14.77 0.80 0.15
CA LEU A 156 14.58 -0.05 -1.02
C LEU A 156 14.49 0.74 -2.31
N ALA A 157 13.89 1.94 -2.30
CA ALA A 157 13.88 2.83 -3.46
C ALA A 157 15.30 3.25 -3.88
N TRP A 158 16.28 3.20 -2.97
CA TRP A 158 17.72 3.40 -3.23
C TRP A 158 18.51 2.14 -3.54
N SER A 159 17.87 0.98 -3.63
CA SER A 159 18.54 -0.28 -3.92
C SER A 159 19.25 -0.23 -5.27
N HIS A 160 20.44 -0.81 -5.34
CA HIS A 160 21.16 -1.02 -6.59
C HIS A 160 20.68 -2.26 -7.35
N CYS A 161 19.64 -2.95 -6.84
CA CYS A 161 19.03 -4.14 -7.42
C CYS A 161 17.66 -3.79 -8.03
N PRO A 162 17.56 -3.55 -9.35
CA PRO A 162 16.31 -3.17 -10.00
C PRO A 162 15.17 -4.19 -9.83
N SER A 163 15.50 -5.48 -9.77
CA SER A 163 14.51 -6.54 -9.50
C SER A 163 13.90 -6.44 -8.10
N THR A 164 14.69 -6.02 -7.10
CA THR A 164 14.18 -5.74 -5.74
C THR A 164 13.24 -4.54 -5.77
N ILE A 165 13.60 -3.47 -6.50
CA ILE A 165 12.73 -2.30 -6.69
C ILE A 165 11.41 -2.72 -7.35
N LEU A 166 11.46 -3.57 -8.38
CA LEU A 166 10.27 -4.08 -9.04
C LEU A 166 9.36 -4.86 -8.06
N GLY A 167 9.93 -5.76 -7.26
CA GLY A 167 9.20 -6.52 -6.26
C GLY A 167 8.54 -5.65 -5.18
N MET A 168 9.27 -4.69 -4.63
CA MET A 168 8.73 -3.80 -3.59
C MET A 168 7.56 -2.97 -4.11
N TYR A 169 7.66 -2.39 -5.32
CA TYR A 169 6.59 -1.54 -5.84
C TYR A 169 5.40 -2.35 -6.29
N TYR A 170 5.61 -3.59 -6.74
CA TYR A 170 4.49 -4.49 -6.94
C TYR A 170 3.69 -4.66 -5.65
N ALA A 171 4.34 -4.95 -4.52
CA ALA A 171 3.66 -5.04 -3.24
C ALA A 171 2.94 -3.71 -2.89
N THR A 172 3.61 -2.56 -3.04
CA THR A 172 3.02 -1.24 -2.77
C THR A 172 1.72 -0.99 -3.54
N GLU A 173 1.72 -1.19 -4.86
CA GLU A 173 0.51 -0.91 -5.66
C GLU A 173 -0.55 -2.00 -5.46
N ALA A 174 -0.14 -3.26 -5.28
CA ALA A 174 -1.08 -4.36 -5.13
C ALA A 174 -1.84 -4.33 -3.78
N VAL A 175 -1.26 -3.73 -2.72
CA VAL A 175 -2.00 -3.49 -1.47
C VAL A 175 -2.92 -2.27 -1.53
N ALA A 176 -2.66 -1.33 -2.44
CA ALA A 176 -3.27 0.00 -2.43
C ALA A 176 -4.79 -0.03 -2.62
N VAL A 177 -5.32 -0.98 -3.42
CA VAL A 177 -6.78 -1.19 -3.55
C VAL A 177 -7.39 -1.54 -2.20
N ALA A 178 -6.86 -2.56 -1.52
CA ALA A 178 -7.39 -3.03 -0.25
C ALA A 178 -7.23 -2.00 0.87
N GLU A 179 -6.11 -1.27 0.90
CA GLU A 179 -5.86 -0.16 1.83
C GLU A 179 -6.82 1.00 1.60
N THR A 180 -7.05 1.38 0.35
CA THR A 180 -7.93 2.50 0.00
C THR A 180 -9.38 2.18 0.35
N GLU A 181 -9.84 0.95 0.13
CA GLU A 181 -11.16 0.50 0.59
C GLU A 181 -11.29 0.58 2.12
N GLN A 182 -10.31 0.07 2.86
CA GLN A 182 -10.37 0.08 4.33
C GLN A 182 -10.22 1.50 4.90
N LEU A 183 -9.43 2.36 4.24
CA LEU A 183 -9.31 3.78 4.58
C LEU A 183 -10.62 4.53 4.33
N ARG A 184 -11.35 4.22 3.25
CA ARG A 184 -12.71 4.74 3.01
C ARG A 184 -13.61 4.38 4.17
N ASP A 185 -13.66 3.11 4.53
CA ASP A 185 -14.53 2.63 5.60
C ASP A 185 -14.17 3.31 6.95
N LEU A 186 -12.88 3.54 7.22
CA LEU A 186 -12.42 4.31 8.40
C LEU A 186 -12.88 5.77 8.37
N THR A 187 -12.82 6.43 7.21
CA THR A 187 -13.29 7.81 7.09
C THR A 187 -14.80 7.94 7.19
N ASP A 188 -15.55 6.98 6.65
CA ASP A 188 -17.00 6.87 6.82
C ASP A 188 -17.33 6.66 8.30
N ARG A 189 -16.65 5.73 8.97
CA ARG A 189 -16.81 5.51 10.40
C ARG A 189 -16.56 6.79 11.22
N LEU A 190 -15.50 7.53 10.90
CA LEU A 190 -15.22 8.81 11.57
C LEU A 190 -16.30 9.85 11.27
N GLY A 191 -16.81 9.89 10.04
CA GLY A 191 -17.94 10.74 9.64
C GLY A 191 -19.20 10.46 10.46
N ASP A 192 -19.56 9.19 10.61
CA ASP A 192 -20.68 8.75 11.45
C ASP A 192 -20.51 9.16 12.92
N LEU A 193 -19.33 8.89 13.49
CA LEU A 193 -19.03 9.24 14.88
C LEU A 193 -19.10 10.75 15.15
N LEU A 194 -18.76 11.56 14.15
CA LEU A 194 -18.81 13.02 14.22
C LEU A 194 -20.18 13.61 13.83
N GLY A 195 -21.16 12.78 13.46
CA GLY A 195 -22.47 13.23 12.99
C GLY A 195 -22.42 13.96 11.64
N ARG A 196 -21.46 13.61 10.79
CA ARG A 196 -21.24 14.21 9.46
C ARG A 196 -21.71 13.35 8.28
N GLY A 197 -22.12 12.11 8.55
CA GLY A 197 -22.60 11.16 7.53
C GLY A 197 -21.47 10.33 6.91
N THR A 198 -21.80 9.60 5.84
CA THR A 198 -20.89 8.67 5.13
C THR A 198 -21.01 8.80 3.62
N GLY A 199 -20.02 8.27 2.89
CA GLY A 199 -20.02 8.22 1.43
C GLY A 199 -20.29 9.60 0.83
N LYS A 200 -21.43 9.76 0.15
CA LYS A 200 -21.81 11.00 -0.54
C LYS A 200 -22.00 12.21 0.39
N ASP A 201 -22.27 12.00 1.68
CA ASP A 201 -22.32 13.09 2.65
C ASP A 201 -20.92 13.70 2.87
N LEU A 202 -19.88 12.88 2.70
CA LEU A 202 -18.46 13.27 2.72
C LEU A 202 -17.96 13.54 1.30
N SER A 203 -18.58 14.51 0.63
CA SER A 203 -18.46 14.72 -0.83
C SER A 203 -17.04 14.80 -1.41
N ARG A 204 -16.05 15.35 -0.67
CA ARG A 204 -14.67 15.43 -1.16
C ARG A 204 -13.91 14.14 -0.93
N LEU A 205 -14.22 13.41 0.13
CA LEU A 205 -13.72 12.06 0.36
C LEU A 205 -14.32 11.08 -0.65
N ASP A 206 -15.63 11.15 -0.93
CA ASP A 206 -16.27 10.36 -1.99
C ASP A 206 -15.57 10.58 -3.34
N TYR A 207 -15.31 11.84 -3.72
CA TYR A 207 -14.54 12.16 -4.91
C TYR A 207 -13.14 11.49 -4.89
N TYR A 208 -12.41 11.62 -3.78
CA TYR A 208 -11.08 11.01 -3.64
C TYR A 208 -11.11 9.49 -3.80
N TYR A 209 -12.06 8.80 -3.17
CA TYR A 209 -12.13 7.34 -3.25
C TYR A 209 -12.58 6.85 -4.62
N ARG A 210 -13.52 7.56 -5.26
CA ARG A 210 -13.91 7.25 -6.63
C ARG A 210 -12.74 7.42 -7.59
N MET A 211 -11.91 8.43 -7.41
CA MET A 211 -10.70 8.60 -8.22
C MET A 211 -9.77 7.36 -8.18
N HIS A 212 -9.65 6.70 -7.04
CA HIS A 212 -8.76 5.55 -6.85
C HIS A 212 -9.40 4.18 -7.13
N LEU A 213 -10.72 4.05 -6.92
CA LEU A 213 -11.43 2.77 -6.94
C LEU A 213 -12.46 2.62 -8.09
N ASP A 214 -12.88 3.71 -8.73
CA ASP A 214 -13.93 3.69 -9.77
C ASP A 214 -13.31 3.72 -11.17
N GLU A 215 -13.43 2.59 -11.88
CA GLU A 215 -13.02 2.40 -13.28
C GLU A 215 -13.70 3.38 -14.26
N GLY A 216 -14.86 3.94 -13.88
CA GLY A 216 -15.61 4.92 -14.67
C GLY A 216 -15.31 6.38 -14.34
N HIS A 217 -14.39 6.67 -13.41
CA HIS A 217 -14.04 8.03 -13.03
C HIS A 217 -13.27 8.75 -14.16
N GLU A 218 -13.34 10.08 -14.24
CA GLU A 218 -12.60 10.86 -15.26
C GLU A 218 -11.07 10.76 -15.14
N ALA A 219 -10.59 10.32 -13.98
CA ALA A 219 -9.19 10.05 -13.70
C ALA A 219 -8.77 8.62 -14.08
N ALA A 220 -9.73 7.73 -14.35
CA ALA A 220 -9.46 6.36 -14.77
C ALA A 220 -8.85 6.38 -16.18
N THR A 221 -7.73 5.66 -16.36
CA THR A 221 -7.06 5.57 -17.65
C THR A 221 -7.49 4.29 -18.35
N SER A 222 -8.08 4.41 -19.54
CA SER A 222 -8.56 3.26 -20.34
C SER A 222 -9.61 2.38 -19.65
N GLY A 223 -10.39 2.94 -18.72
CA GLY A 223 -11.43 2.20 -17.99
C GLY A 223 -10.90 1.29 -16.87
N VAL A 224 -9.71 1.58 -16.35
CA VAL A 224 -9.13 0.94 -15.17
C VAL A 224 -8.95 2.00 -14.09
N ALA A 225 -9.38 1.71 -12.87
CA ALA A 225 -9.18 2.61 -11.73
C ALA A 225 -7.68 2.83 -11.48
N VAL A 226 -7.29 3.98 -10.90
CA VAL A 226 -5.89 4.39 -10.79
C VAL A 226 -5.02 3.29 -10.16
N GLU A 227 -5.45 2.75 -9.01
CA GLU A 227 -4.69 1.76 -8.24
C GLU A 227 -4.50 0.45 -9.01
N GLN A 228 -5.57 -0.06 -9.63
CA GLN A 228 -5.49 -1.28 -10.44
C GLN A 228 -4.62 -1.07 -11.67
N GLY A 229 -4.67 0.11 -12.30
CA GLY A 229 -3.82 0.45 -13.43
C GLY A 229 -2.34 0.49 -13.06
N HIS A 230 -2.02 0.96 -11.85
CA HIS A 230 -0.65 0.96 -11.31
C HIS A 230 -0.16 -0.46 -11.06
N GLN A 231 -0.95 -1.28 -10.36
CA GLN A 231 -0.62 -2.69 -10.11
C GLN A 231 -0.38 -3.44 -11.43
N GLU A 232 -1.29 -3.34 -12.40
CA GLU A 232 -1.18 -4.04 -13.68
C GLU A 232 0.03 -3.57 -14.51
N GLY A 233 0.31 -2.26 -14.49
CA GLY A 233 1.47 -1.65 -15.14
C GLY A 233 2.79 -2.24 -14.63
N ILE A 234 2.92 -2.40 -13.32
CA ILE A 234 4.09 -3.02 -12.69
C ILE A 234 4.10 -4.55 -12.89
N ALA A 235 2.95 -5.20 -12.73
CA ALA A 235 2.79 -6.65 -12.91
C ALA A 235 3.33 -7.12 -14.25
N ARG A 236 3.16 -6.31 -15.31
CA ARG A 236 3.68 -6.59 -16.65
C ARG A 236 5.18 -6.91 -16.64
N PHE A 237 5.98 -6.17 -15.88
CA PHE A 237 7.43 -6.36 -15.82
C PHE A 237 7.81 -7.64 -15.09
N ILE A 238 7.03 -8.06 -14.09
CA ILE A 238 7.20 -9.36 -13.42
C ILE A 238 6.80 -10.49 -14.36
N LYS A 239 5.64 -10.37 -15.02
CA LYS A 239 5.12 -11.35 -15.99
C LYS A 239 6.07 -11.56 -17.16
N GLN A 240 6.83 -10.52 -17.53
CA GLN A 240 7.82 -10.51 -18.61
C GLN A 240 9.26 -10.38 -18.06
N ALA A 241 9.54 -10.88 -16.85
CA ALA A 241 10.83 -10.70 -16.19
C ALA A 241 12.02 -11.12 -17.06
N ASP A 242 11.91 -12.26 -17.76
CA ASP A 242 12.95 -12.76 -18.66
C ASP A 242 13.26 -11.79 -19.82
N LEU A 243 12.23 -11.12 -20.36
CA LEU A 243 12.39 -10.14 -21.45
C LEU A 243 13.16 -8.91 -20.98
N PHE A 244 12.86 -8.44 -19.77
CA PHE A 244 13.45 -7.22 -19.20
C PHE A 244 14.70 -7.50 -18.34
N GLY A 245 15.11 -8.77 -18.22
CA GLY A 245 16.30 -9.18 -17.47
C GLY A 245 16.15 -9.13 -15.95
N PHE A 246 14.92 -9.12 -15.42
CA PHE A 246 14.70 -9.15 -13.97
C PHE A 246 14.86 -10.55 -13.39
N LEU A 247 15.31 -10.61 -12.14
CA LEU A 247 15.60 -11.86 -11.44
C LEU A 247 14.49 -12.17 -10.43
N GLN A 248 13.75 -13.26 -10.65
CA GLN A 248 12.70 -13.75 -9.76
C GLN A 248 13.10 -13.80 -8.26
N PRO A 249 14.26 -14.32 -7.84
CA PRO A 249 14.64 -14.31 -6.42
C PRO A 249 14.68 -12.91 -5.80
N GLN A 250 15.15 -11.92 -6.55
CA GLN A 250 15.22 -10.53 -6.07
C GLN A 250 13.85 -9.84 -6.09
N ILE A 251 12.98 -10.18 -7.07
CA ILE A 251 11.58 -9.74 -7.08
C ILE A 251 10.88 -10.24 -5.82
N ILE A 252 11.02 -11.53 -5.49
CA ILE A 252 10.41 -12.13 -4.29
C ILE A 252 10.94 -11.48 -3.01
N ASP A 253 12.25 -11.28 -2.92
CA ASP A 253 12.88 -10.62 -1.76
C ASP A 253 12.35 -9.19 -1.58
N GLY A 254 12.29 -8.38 -2.65
CA GLY A 254 11.74 -7.04 -2.60
C GLY A 254 10.24 -7.00 -2.25
N PHE A 255 9.46 -7.93 -2.82
CA PHE A 255 8.04 -8.10 -2.51
C PHE A 255 7.83 -8.37 -1.02
N LEU A 256 8.54 -9.34 -0.46
CA LEU A 256 8.45 -9.68 0.97
C LEU A 256 8.89 -8.50 1.84
N GLN A 257 10.05 -7.91 1.55
CA GLN A 257 10.59 -6.77 2.33
C GLN A 257 9.62 -5.59 2.41
N MET A 258 8.72 -5.45 1.43
CA MET A 258 7.70 -4.42 1.42
C MET A 258 6.36 -4.89 2.02
N LEU A 259 5.97 -6.14 1.81
CA LEU A 259 4.69 -6.67 2.33
C LEU A 259 4.68 -6.79 3.86
N TYR A 260 5.81 -7.15 4.49
CA TYR A 260 5.93 -7.16 5.96
C TYR A 260 5.54 -5.81 6.57
N PRO A 261 6.19 -4.68 6.23
CA PRO A 261 5.87 -3.41 6.86
C PRO A 261 4.49 -2.87 6.52
N PHE A 262 3.91 -3.16 5.35
CA PHE A 262 2.52 -2.80 5.05
C PHE A 262 1.56 -3.52 6.00
N SER A 263 1.70 -4.84 6.15
CA SER A 263 0.91 -5.61 7.10
C SER A 263 1.15 -5.18 8.56
N ASP A 264 2.40 -4.95 8.94
CA ASP A 264 2.79 -4.59 10.31
C ASP A 264 2.31 -3.20 10.71
N GLN A 265 2.12 -2.27 9.75
CA GLN A 265 1.54 -0.97 10.05
C GLN A 265 0.15 -1.15 10.66
N TRP A 266 -0.73 -1.92 10.02
CA TRP A 266 -2.11 -2.13 10.48
C TRP A 266 -2.17 -2.83 11.83
N THR A 267 -1.47 -3.95 11.97
CA THR A 267 -1.47 -4.74 13.22
C THR A 267 -0.78 -3.99 14.37
N GLY A 268 0.29 -3.25 14.07
CA GLY A 268 0.99 -2.44 15.05
C GLY A 268 0.17 -1.26 15.57
N VAL A 269 -0.66 -0.64 14.73
CA VAL A 269 -1.62 0.38 15.17
C VAL A 269 -2.71 -0.24 16.04
N ALA A 270 -3.26 -1.40 15.67
CA ALA A 270 -4.25 -2.12 16.46
C ALA A 270 -3.74 -2.48 17.87
N ASP A 271 -2.50 -2.99 17.96
CA ASP A 271 -1.83 -3.32 19.21
C ASP A 271 -1.58 -2.07 20.07
N PHE A 272 -1.21 -0.95 19.43
CA PHE A 272 -1.00 0.32 20.12
C PHE A 272 -2.30 0.87 20.73
N ILE A 273 -3.40 0.85 19.98
CA ILE A 273 -4.74 1.26 20.47
C ILE A 273 -5.17 0.39 21.65
N SER A 274 -5.08 -0.93 21.49
CA SER A 274 -5.43 -1.89 22.55
C SER A 274 -4.66 -1.63 23.84
N THR A 275 -3.38 -1.26 23.71
CA THR A 275 -2.53 -0.91 24.86
C THR A 275 -3.01 0.37 25.54
N MET A 276 -3.28 1.45 24.78
CA MET A 276 -3.78 2.72 25.32
C MET A 276 -5.08 2.53 26.11
N GLU A 277 -6.07 1.85 25.55
CA GLU A 277 -7.36 1.59 26.20
C GLU A 277 -7.22 0.74 27.47
N SER A 278 -6.22 -0.15 27.52
CA SER A 278 -5.95 -0.96 28.71
C SER A 278 -5.34 -0.14 29.85
N THR A 279 -4.56 0.89 29.52
CA THR A 279 -3.94 1.80 30.49
C THR A 279 -4.97 2.77 31.05
N GLU A 280 -5.84 3.33 30.21
CA GLU A 280 -6.92 4.23 30.65
C GLU A 280 -7.92 3.55 31.58
N ARG A 281 -8.25 2.26 31.34
CA ARG A 281 -9.14 1.48 32.24
C ARG A 281 -8.54 1.17 33.62
N LYS A 282 -7.24 1.36 33.80
CA LYS A 282 -6.54 1.09 35.08
C LYS A 282 -6.32 2.34 35.93
N LEU A 283 -6.60 3.53 35.38
CA LEU A 283 -6.52 4.83 36.06
C LEU A 283 -7.91 5.28 36.53
#